data_AF-A0A0U9HNB0-F1
#
_entry.id   AF-A0A0U9HNB0-F1
#
_cell.length_a   1.000
_cell.length_b   1.000
_cell.length_c   1.000
_cell.angle_alpha   90.00
_cell.angle_beta   90.00
_cell.angle_gamma   90.00
#
_symmetry.space_group_name_H-M   'P 1'
#
loop_
_entity.id
_entity.type
_entity.pdbx_description
1 polymer ?
#
loop_
_entity_poly.entity_id
_entity_poly.type
_entity_poly.pdbx_seq_one_letter_code
_entity_poly.pdbx_strand_id
1 'polypeptide(L)'
;MRKILKMSLKLSFAIAILLIFGNSASAHPPSQTEFPYLGHFDIYGKITAPDGTIIRFPADARVTAKSSEVIGQVMPRHCLLSTESFSPIDPNTGEYHLIFFIDTTKPECRENFNKPPILLDKIKLINAPGYDLKIKNK
;
A
#
# COMPACT_ATOMS: atom_id res chain seq x y z
N MET A 1 -7.49 -40.89 -36.65
CA MET A 1 -6.98 -40.50 -35.32
C MET A 1 -6.89 -38.98 -35.22
N ARG A 2 -7.87 -38.32 -34.59
CA ARG A 2 -7.86 -36.85 -34.42
C ARG A 2 -7.06 -36.49 -33.17
N LYS A 3 -6.00 -35.69 -33.36
CA LYS A 3 -5.18 -35.11 -32.29
C LYS A 3 -6.06 -34.16 -31.47
N ILE A 4 -6.29 -34.50 -30.20
CA ILE A 4 -6.85 -33.55 -29.22
C ILE A 4 -5.71 -32.58 -28.90
N LEU A 5 -5.77 -31.40 -29.52
CA LEU A 5 -4.89 -30.29 -29.23
C LEU A 5 -5.21 -29.82 -27.81
N LYS A 6 -4.39 -30.22 -26.83
CA LYS A 6 -4.41 -29.63 -25.49
C LYS A 6 -3.98 -28.17 -25.64
N MET A 7 -4.93 -27.26 -25.86
CA MET A 7 -4.68 -25.83 -25.66
C MET A 7 -4.35 -25.67 -24.19
N SER A 8 -3.07 -25.50 -23.88
CA SER A 8 -2.69 -25.01 -22.56
C SER A 8 -3.31 -23.63 -22.43
N LEU A 9 -4.17 -23.49 -21.42
CA LEU A 9 -4.73 -22.23 -20.99
C LEU A 9 -3.55 -21.33 -20.63
N LYS A 10 -3.13 -20.47 -21.56
CA LYS A 10 -2.13 -19.44 -21.29
C LYS A 10 -2.74 -18.52 -20.25
N LEU A 11 -2.29 -18.66 -19.00
CA LEU A 11 -2.62 -17.76 -17.91
C LEU A 11 -2.14 -16.37 -18.35
N SER A 12 -3.07 -15.54 -18.83
CA SER A 12 -2.77 -14.20 -19.34
C SER A 12 -2.59 -13.30 -18.13
N PHE A 13 -1.35 -13.08 -17.71
CA PHE A 13 -1.01 -12.18 -16.62
C PHE A 13 -1.25 -10.73 -17.05
N ALA A 14 -2.21 -10.06 -16.41
CA ALA A 14 -2.43 -8.64 -16.59
C ALA A 14 -1.44 -7.87 -15.68
N ILE A 15 -0.68 -6.94 -16.25
CA ILE A 15 0.27 -6.13 -15.48
C ILE A 15 -0.48 -4.91 -14.93
N ALA A 16 -0.44 -4.73 -13.62
CA ALA A 16 -0.93 -3.54 -12.94
C ALA A 16 0.26 -2.63 -12.55
N ILE A 17 0.12 -1.33 -12.76
CA ILE A 17 1.09 -0.31 -12.33
C ILE A 17 0.57 0.35 -11.06
N LEU A 18 1.39 0.31 -10.01
CA LEU A 18 1.18 1.07 -8.79
C LEU A 18 1.76 2.49 -8.96
N LEU A 19 0.90 3.50 -8.93
CA LEU A 19 1.29 4.91 -8.83
C LEU A 19 0.99 5.39 -7.41
N ILE A 20 1.96 6.01 -6.76
CA ILE A 20 1.84 6.44 -5.36
C ILE A 20 2.07 7.93 -5.32
N PHE A 21 1.16 8.63 -4.65
CA PHE A 21 1.20 10.07 -4.50
C PHE A 21 1.09 10.41 -3.02
N GLY A 22 2.16 11.00 -2.48
CA GLY A 22 2.15 11.63 -1.17
C GLY A 22 2.56 10.73 0.00
N ASN A 23 3.55 11.21 0.75
CA ASN A 23 3.68 10.93 2.18
C ASN A 23 3.05 12.11 2.90
N SER A 24 1.89 11.91 3.52
CA SER A 24 1.40 12.86 4.52
C SER A 24 1.66 12.23 5.88
N ALA A 25 2.72 12.71 6.54
CA ALA A 25 2.96 12.44 7.95
C ALA A 25 2.12 13.45 8.73
N SER A 26 0.99 13.01 9.29
CA SER A 26 0.12 13.87 10.10
C SER A 26 0.31 13.52 11.56
N ALA A 27 0.96 14.41 12.30
CA ALA A 27 0.94 14.42 13.75
C ALA A 27 -0.16 15.38 14.18
N HIS A 28 -1.22 14.87 14.78
CA HIS A 28 -2.30 15.75 15.25
C HIS A 28 -1.83 16.57 16.45
N PRO A 29 -2.19 17.88 16.52
CA PRO A 29 -2.04 18.64 17.75
C PRO A 29 -2.85 17.96 18.88
N PRO A 30 -2.37 18.00 20.14
CA PRO A 30 -3.08 17.39 21.26
C PRO A 30 -4.52 17.85 21.48
N SER A 31 -4.89 19.00 20.92
CA SER A 31 -6.21 19.60 21.02
C SER A 31 -7.22 19.14 19.95
N GLN A 32 -6.81 18.33 18.96
CA GLN A 32 -7.65 17.99 17.80
C GLN A 32 -8.05 16.51 17.72
N THR A 33 -7.64 15.68 18.70
CA THR A 33 -7.92 14.25 18.74
C THR A 33 -7.83 13.74 20.18
N GLU A 34 -8.64 12.74 20.53
CA GLU A 34 -8.53 12.02 21.81
C GLU A 34 -7.22 11.22 21.94
N PHE A 35 -6.43 11.16 20.87
CA PHE A 35 -5.13 10.47 20.84
C PHE A 35 -4.00 11.37 20.31
N PRO A 36 -3.58 12.40 21.07
CA PRO A 36 -2.47 13.31 20.70
C PRO A 36 -1.16 12.62 20.32
N TYR A 37 -1.00 11.41 20.83
CA TYR A 37 0.24 10.64 20.80
C TYR A 37 0.26 9.61 19.66
N LEU A 38 -0.82 9.48 18.89
CA LEU A 38 -0.88 8.63 17.71
C LEU A 38 -0.61 9.47 16.47
N GLY A 39 0.61 9.36 15.96
CA GLY A 39 0.95 9.82 14.61
C GLY A 39 0.50 8.78 13.60
N HIS A 40 0.28 9.20 12.35
CA HIS A 40 0.04 8.25 11.27
C HIS A 40 0.72 8.68 9.97
N PHE A 41 1.12 7.67 9.20
CA PHE A 41 1.53 7.83 7.82
C PHE A 41 0.41 7.38 6.91
N ASP A 42 -0.05 8.31 6.08
CA ASP A 42 -0.95 8.00 4.98
C ASP A 42 -0.16 7.76 3.70
N ILE A 43 -0.47 6.64 3.03
CA ILE A 43 -0.02 6.37 1.67
C ILE A 43 -1.25 6.32 0.79
N TYR A 44 -1.33 7.28 -0.13
CA TYR A 44 -2.34 7.28 -1.18
C TYR A 44 -1.73 6.79 -2.48
N GLY A 45 -2.49 6.01 -3.22
CA GLY A 45 -2.07 5.56 -4.53
C GLY A 45 -3.21 5.16 -5.42
N LYS A 46 -2.85 4.81 -6.64
CA LYS A 46 -3.75 4.37 -7.70
C LYS A 46 -3.13 3.22 -8.46
N ILE A 47 -3.93 2.22 -8.78
CA ILE A 47 -3.53 1.09 -9.59
C ILE A 47 -4.15 1.22 -10.99
N THR A 48 -3.32 1.21 -12.02
CA THR A 48 -3.74 1.32 -13.42
C THR A 48 -3.14 0.21 -14.28
N ALA A 49 -3.67 -0.01 -15.48
CA ALA A 49 -3.02 -0.80 -16.50
C ALA A 49 -1.79 -0.07 -17.06
N PRO A 50 -0.94 -0.72 -17.88
CA PRO A 50 0.28 -0.10 -18.39
C PRO A 50 0.04 1.10 -19.30
N ASP A 51 -1.14 1.18 -19.91
CA ASP A 51 -1.62 2.28 -20.73
C ASP A 51 -2.27 3.42 -19.91
N GLY A 52 -2.35 3.28 -18.58
CA GLY A 52 -2.96 4.26 -17.68
C GLY A 52 -4.48 4.09 -17.48
N THR A 53 -5.11 3.11 -18.13
CA THR A 53 -6.54 2.82 -17.91
C THR A 53 -6.79 2.18 -16.55
N ILE A 54 -8.02 2.29 -16.06
CA ILE A 54 -8.40 1.76 -14.75
C ILE A 54 -8.65 0.26 -14.87
N ILE A 55 -7.96 -0.53 -14.04
CA ILE A 55 -8.15 -1.97 -13.99
C ILE A 55 -9.39 -2.26 -13.14
N ARG A 56 -10.29 -3.10 -13.69
CA ARG A 56 -11.38 -3.67 -12.91
C ARG A 56 -10.87 -4.89 -12.15
N PHE A 57 -10.65 -4.72 -10.86
CA PHE A 57 -10.30 -5.82 -9.97
C PHE A 57 -11.54 -6.60 -9.51
N PRO A 58 -11.35 -7.85 -9.03
CA PRO A 58 -12.36 -8.53 -8.22
C PRO A 58 -12.80 -7.66 -7.03
N ALA A 59 -14.06 -7.80 -6.61
CA ALA A 59 -14.65 -6.95 -5.59
C ALA A 59 -13.96 -7.04 -4.21
N ASP A 60 -13.25 -8.13 -3.95
CA ASP A 60 -12.50 -8.39 -2.71
C ASP A 60 -10.99 -8.09 -2.83
N ALA A 61 -10.53 -7.57 -3.97
CA ALA A 61 -9.14 -7.19 -4.18
C ALA A 61 -8.75 -6.02 -3.27
N ARG A 62 -7.56 -6.13 -2.68
CA ARG A 62 -7.07 -5.17 -1.69
C ARG A 62 -5.58 -4.93 -1.86
N VAL A 63 -5.13 -3.78 -1.40
CA VAL A 63 -3.72 -3.49 -1.17
C VAL A 63 -3.39 -3.79 0.28
N THR A 64 -2.23 -4.39 0.54
CA THR A 64 -1.68 -4.61 1.88
C THR A 64 -0.22 -4.19 1.95
N ALA A 65 0.21 -3.74 3.12
CA ALA A 65 1.62 -3.71 3.46
C ALA A 65 1.86 -3.80 4.96
N LYS A 66 3.04 -4.27 5.35
CA LYS A 66 3.48 -4.31 6.75
C LYS A 66 4.23 -3.04 7.10
N SER A 67 3.88 -2.42 8.21
CA SER A 67 4.55 -1.20 8.69
C SER A 67 6.06 -1.40 8.82
N SER A 68 6.51 -2.54 9.38
CA SER A 68 7.92 -2.85 9.56
C SER A 68 8.69 -2.99 8.24
N GLU A 69 8.00 -3.30 7.14
CA GLU A 69 8.60 -3.42 5.82
C GLU A 69 8.63 -2.06 5.12
N VAL A 70 7.57 -1.27 5.26
CA VAL A 70 7.39 0.01 4.58
C VAL A 70 8.12 1.16 5.28
N ILE A 71 8.02 1.25 6.61
CA ILE A 71 8.56 2.36 7.41
C ILE A 71 9.61 1.92 8.43
N GLY A 72 9.82 0.61 8.62
CA GLY A 72 10.73 0.08 9.64
C GLY A 72 12.22 0.34 9.41
N GLN A 73 12.63 0.86 8.25
CA GLN A 73 14.02 1.31 8.05
C GLN A 73 14.33 2.64 8.73
N VAL A 74 13.32 3.47 8.95
CA VAL A 74 13.46 4.78 9.60
C VAL A 74 12.83 4.88 10.95
N MET A 75 11.94 3.95 11.28
CA MET A 75 11.21 3.94 12.53
C MET A 75 11.62 2.74 13.39
N PRO A 76 12.06 2.96 14.66
CA PRO A 76 12.28 1.86 15.59
C PRO A 76 11.03 0.99 15.74
N ARG A 77 11.21 -0.34 15.80
CA ARG A 77 10.08 -1.29 15.82
C ARG A 77 9.07 -1.02 16.93
N HIS A 78 9.52 -0.58 18.09
CA HIS A 78 8.65 -0.31 19.23
C HIS A 78 7.75 0.92 19.03
N CYS A 79 8.03 1.78 18.03
CA CYS A 79 7.19 2.91 17.67
C CYS A 79 6.07 2.49 16.68
N LEU A 80 6.14 1.30 16.08
CA LEU A 80 5.18 0.82 15.09
C LEU A 80 4.00 0.13 15.79
N LEU A 81 2.80 0.70 15.70
CA LEU A 81 1.61 0.18 16.38
C LEU A 81 0.77 -0.74 15.50
N SER A 82 0.69 -0.46 14.19
CA SER A 82 0.08 -1.38 13.24
C SER A 82 1.13 -2.37 12.74
N THR A 83 0.81 -3.67 12.70
CA THR A 83 1.70 -4.69 12.09
C THR A 83 1.48 -4.79 10.58
N GLU A 84 0.24 -4.66 10.15
CA GLU A 84 -0.20 -4.75 8.76
C GLU A 84 -1.37 -3.79 8.53
N SER A 85 -1.40 -3.15 7.37
CA SER A 85 -2.47 -2.24 6.95
C SER A 85 -3.07 -2.75 5.65
N PHE A 86 -4.39 -2.65 5.53
CA PHE A 86 -5.14 -3.11 4.37
C PHE A 86 -6.01 -1.97 3.85
N SER A 87 -6.06 -1.82 2.52
CA SER A 87 -6.97 -0.90 1.85
C SER A 87 -7.76 -1.63 0.79
N PRO A 88 -9.09 -1.45 0.71
CA PRO A 88 -9.81 -1.77 -0.52
C PRO A 88 -9.29 -0.92 -1.67
N ILE A 89 -9.51 -1.39 -2.90
CA ILE A 89 -9.25 -0.64 -4.13
C ILE A 89 -10.58 -0.16 -4.66
N ASP A 90 -10.71 1.14 -4.91
CA ASP A 90 -11.91 1.68 -5.55
C ASP A 90 -12.03 1.08 -6.97
N PRO A 91 -13.13 0.37 -7.29
CA PRO A 91 -13.28 -0.31 -8.58
C PRO A 91 -13.49 0.64 -9.77
N ASN A 92 -13.84 1.89 -9.51
CA ASN A 92 -14.10 2.91 -10.52
C ASN A 92 -12.88 3.81 -10.74
N THR A 93 -12.11 4.11 -9.69
CA THR A 93 -10.96 5.01 -9.77
C THR A 93 -9.61 4.30 -9.71
N GLY A 94 -9.56 3.07 -9.19
CA GLY A 94 -8.32 2.32 -8.93
C GLY A 94 -7.56 2.82 -7.69
N GLU A 95 -8.14 3.74 -6.92
CA GLU A 95 -7.47 4.39 -5.79
C GLU A 95 -7.50 3.54 -4.52
N TYR A 96 -6.50 3.72 -3.67
CA TYR A 96 -6.39 3.06 -2.37
C TYR A 96 -5.68 3.97 -1.36
N HIS A 97 -5.87 3.69 -0.07
CA HIS A 97 -5.34 4.47 1.04
C HIS A 97 -4.89 3.55 2.19
N LEU A 98 -3.57 3.44 2.40
CA LEU A 98 -3.01 2.71 3.53
C LEU A 98 -2.67 3.68 4.67
N ILE A 99 -3.00 3.28 5.89
CA ILE A 99 -2.71 4.05 7.10
C ILE A 99 -1.82 3.22 8.02
N PHE A 100 -0.70 3.79 8.48
CA PHE A 100 0.19 3.19 9.48
C PHE A 100 0.24 4.03 10.74
N PHE A 101 -0.09 3.45 11.88
CA PHE A 101 -0.11 4.15 13.16
C PHE A 101 1.23 4.03 13.89
N ILE A 102 1.66 5.15 14.47
CA ILE A 102 2.94 5.31 15.16
C ILE A 102 2.69 5.84 16.56
N ASP A 103 3.36 5.21 17.53
CA ASP A 103 3.46 5.74 18.88
C ASP A 103 4.45 6.91 18.88
N THR A 104 3.96 8.12 19.12
CA THR A 104 4.77 9.34 19.21
C THR A 104 4.93 9.84 20.65
N THR A 105 4.62 9.00 21.65
CA THR A 105 4.82 9.29 23.08
C THR A 105 6.30 9.49 23.41
N LYS A 106 7.19 8.74 22.75
CA LYS A 106 8.64 8.86 22.96
C LYS A 106 9.27 9.88 22.02
N PRO A 107 10.25 10.69 22.50
CA PRO A 107 10.97 11.66 21.67
C PRO A 107 11.59 11.03 20.42
N GLU A 108 12.23 9.86 20.57
CA GLU A 108 12.86 9.14 19.46
C GLU A 108 11.88 8.72 18.35
N CYS A 109 10.63 8.38 18.69
CA CYS A 109 9.62 8.05 17.69
C CYS A 109 9.12 9.31 16.95
N ARG A 110 9.00 10.43 17.66
CA ARG A 110 8.56 11.72 17.11
C ARG A 110 9.61 12.33 16.18
N GLU A 111 10.89 12.26 16.55
CA GLU A 111 11.99 12.78 15.73
C GLU A 111 12.16 12.00 14.42
N ASN A 112 11.88 10.69 14.44
CA ASN A 112 11.95 9.85 13.27
C ASN A 112 10.67 9.87 12.41
N PHE A 113 9.54 10.34 12.96
CA PHE A 113 8.29 10.51 12.21
C PHE A 113 8.42 11.47 11.03
N ASN A 114 9.28 12.48 11.14
CA ASN A 114 9.49 13.46 10.07
C ASN A 114 10.55 13.02 9.03
N LYS A 115 11.13 11.81 9.14
CA LYS A 115 12.19 11.32 8.25
C LYS A 115 11.63 10.35 7.18
N PRO A 116 11.95 10.52 5.89
CA PRO A 116 11.70 9.50 4.87
C PRO A 116 12.76 8.38 4.93
N PRO A 117 12.48 7.11 4.53
CA PRO A 117 11.59 6.76 3.43
C PRO A 117 10.46 5.78 3.78
N ILE A 118 9.38 5.91 3.03
CA ILE A 118 8.34 4.90 2.90
C ILE A 118 8.75 4.00 1.72
N LEU A 119 9.00 2.72 1.99
CA LEU A 119 9.39 1.72 1.00
C LEU A 119 8.17 1.15 0.29
N LEU A 120 7.88 1.77 -0.84
CA LEU A 120 6.72 1.47 -1.65
C LEU A 120 6.80 0.09 -2.34
N ASP A 121 8.01 -0.45 -2.52
CA ASP A 121 8.27 -1.79 -3.06
C ASP A 121 7.74 -2.94 -2.19
N LYS A 122 7.33 -2.62 -0.96
CA LYS A 122 6.77 -3.59 -0.01
C LYS A 122 5.24 -3.65 -0.03
N ILE A 123 4.60 -2.78 -0.82
CA ILE A 123 3.15 -2.79 -1.02
C ILE A 123 2.75 -3.93 -1.96
N LYS A 124 1.76 -4.71 -1.55
CA LYS A 124 1.30 -5.90 -2.26
C LYS A 124 -0.18 -5.81 -2.60
N LEU A 125 -0.54 -6.42 -3.72
CA LEU A 125 -1.93 -6.66 -4.11
C LEU A 125 -2.32 -8.07 -3.64
N ILE A 126 -3.46 -8.20 -2.98
CA ILE A 126 -4.03 -9.47 -2.54
C ILE A 126 -5.44 -9.65 -3.10
N ASN A 127 -5.89 -10.91 -3.20
CA ASN A 127 -7.20 -11.28 -3.77
C ASN A 127 -7.44 -10.73 -5.18
N ALA A 128 -6.37 -10.59 -5.97
CA ALA A 128 -6.44 -10.19 -7.37
C ALA A 128 -5.79 -11.27 -8.26
N PRO A 129 -6.39 -12.48 -8.36
CA PRO A 129 -5.85 -13.54 -9.21
C PRO A 129 -5.71 -13.07 -10.66
N GLY A 130 -4.56 -13.39 -11.27
CA GLY A 130 -4.27 -13.02 -12.67
C GLY A 130 -3.63 -11.64 -12.86
N TYR A 131 -3.38 -10.90 -11.77
CA TYR A 131 -2.71 -9.61 -11.82
C TYR A 131 -1.33 -9.66 -11.17
N ASP A 132 -0.32 -9.12 -11.87
CA ASP A 132 1.01 -8.86 -11.32
C ASP A 132 1.22 -7.36 -11.13
N LEU A 133 1.63 -6.96 -9.92
CA LEU A 133 1.91 -5.56 -9.60
C LEU A 133 3.35 -5.21 -9.97
N LYS A 134 3.52 -4.20 -10.83
CA LYS A 134 4.80 -3.54 -11.09
C LYS A 134 4.77 -2.14 -10.52
N ILE A 135 5.83 -1.79 -9.83
CA ILE A 135 6.00 -0.46 -9.26
C ILE A 135 6.78 0.36 -10.25
N LYS A 136 6.18 1.46 -10.71
CA LYS A 136 6.85 2.42 -11.57
C LYS A 136 7.28 3.59 -10.69
N ASN A 137 8.51 3.53 -10.21
CA ASN A 137 9.15 4.71 -9.64
C ASN A 137 9.32 5.71 -10.78
N LYS A 138 8.76 6.90 -10.62
CA LYS A 138 8.97 8.02 -11.53
C LYS A 138 10.40 8.53 -11.40
#